data_AF-A0A834HG10-F1
#
_entry.id   AF-A0A834HG10-F1
#
_cell.length_a   1.000
_cell.length_b   1.000
_cell.length_c   1.000
_cell.angle_alpha   90.00
_cell.angle_beta   90.00
_cell.angle_gamma   90.00
#
_symmetry.space_group_name_H-M   'P 1'
#
loop_
_entity.id
_entity.type
_entity.pdbx_description
1 polymer ?
#
loop_
_entity_poly.entity_id
_entity_poly.type
_entity_poly.pdbx_seq_one_letter_code
_entity_poly.pdbx_strand_id
1 'polypeptide(L)'
;MDKGKQTPPKVLTYVPNSFDLEMAVLVIGSGLGEVRKNPLFPPCAPKGVNHEDFYKECQKPACHFVAKDYGHVDMLDDDTKGIRGKSSYCLCKNGKSREPMRSFVGGVVVAFLRAYLEGDFSDLVGIRYGHEKVPLELQKVEFLD
;
A
#
# COMPACT_ATOMS: atom_id res chain seq x y z
N MET A 1 -14.88 -8.75 -4.67
CA MET A 1 -15.42 -8.43 -3.33
C MET A 1 -15.82 -6.96 -3.37
N ASP A 2 -16.78 -6.56 -2.56
CA ASP A 2 -17.32 -5.19 -2.52
C ASP A 2 -17.38 -4.75 -1.05
N LYS A 3 -17.64 -3.48 -0.77
CA LYS A 3 -17.82 -2.95 0.61
C LYS A 3 -18.66 -3.90 1.47
N GLY A 4 -18.17 -4.25 2.65
CA GLY A 4 -18.80 -5.18 3.59
C GLY A 4 -18.47 -6.67 3.38
N LYS A 5 -17.85 -7.05 2.24
CA LYS A 5 -17.43 -8.43 1.92
C LYS A 5 -15.97 -8.68 2.31
N GLN A 6 -15.62 -8.38 3.55
CA GLN A 6 -14.30 -8.65 4.10
C GLN A 6 -14.13 -10.15 4.39
N THR A 7 -12.90 -10.63 4.31
CA THR A 7 -12.53 -11.92 4.89
C THR A 7 -12.63 -11.84 6.42
N PRO A 8 -13.11 -12.89 7.11
CA PRO A 8 -13.06 -12.93 8.58
C PRO A 8 -11.62 -12.95 9.11
N PRO A 9 -11.32 -12.29 10.24
CA PRO A 9 -12.20 -11.36 10.96
C PRO A 9 -12.37 -10.04 10.21
N LYS A 10 -13.55 -9.42 10.32
CA LYS A 10 -13.80 -8.10 9.74
C LYS A 10 -13.03 -7.05 10.55
N VAL A 11 -12.18 -6.29 9.88
CA VAL A 11 -11.36 -5.23 10.51
C VAL A 11 -11.95 -3.85 10.22
N LEU A 12 -12.35 -3.59 8.98
CA LEU A 12 -12.97 -2.32 8.60
C LEU A 12 -14.35 -2.19 9.24
N THR A 13 -14.56 -1.10 9.96
CA THR A 13 -15.81 -0.70 10.60
C THR A 13 -16.65 0.22 9.70
N TYR A 14 -16.00 0.83 8.70
CA TYR A 14 -16.52 1.89 7.84
C TYR A 14 -16.90 3.19 8.57
N VAL A 15 -16.37 3.39 9.78
CA VAL A 15 -16.47 4.63 10.55
C VAL A 15 -15.13 5.38 10.42
N PRO A 16 -15.11 6.63 9.92
CA PRO A 16 -13.86 7.38 9.81
C PRO A 16 -13.14 7.50 11.16
N ASN A 17 -11.81 7.38 11.16
CA ASN A 17 -10.96 7.51 12.35
C ASN A 17 -11.28 6.49 13.49
N SER A 18 -11.82 5.31 13.16
CA SER A 18 -12.14 4.25 14.12
C SER A 18 -10.92 3.48 14.65
N PHE A 19 -9.81 3.47 13.92
CA PHE A 19 -8.59 2.79 14.31
C PHE A 19 -7.79 3.66 15.29
N ASP A 20 -8.12 3.48 16.56
CA ASP A 20 -7.34 3.99 17.68
C ASP A 20 -6.23 2.99 18.02
N LEU A 21 -5.03 3.25 17.49
CA LEU A 21 -3.87 2.37 17.61
C LEU A 21 -2.78 2.96 18.51
N GLU A 22 -2.98 4.17 19.04
CA GLU A 22 -1.99 4.92 19.85
C GLU A 22 -0.61 5.06 19.18
N MET A 23 -0.53 4.95 17.85
CA MET A 23 0.70 5.02 17.08
C MET A 23 0.48 5.65 15.71
N ALA A 24 1.57 6.15 15.11
CA ALA A 24 1.55 6.61 13.73
C ALA A 24 1.29 5.44 12.76
N VAL A 25 0.58 5.68 11.67
CA VAL A 25 0.26 4.64 10.67
C VAL A 25 0.83 4.99 9.29
N LEU A 26 1.50 4.02 8.67
CA LEU A 26 1.89 4.06 7.27
C LEU A 26 1.05 3.06 6.46
N VAL A 27 0.25 3.57 5.52
CA VAL A 27 -0.49 2.76 4.57
C VAL A 27 0.19 2.85 3.19
N ILE A 28 0.60 1.70 2.65
CA ILE A 28 1.17 1.61 1.30
C ILE A 28 0.18 0.85 0.41
N GLY A 29 -0.35 1.55 -0.58
CA GLY A 29 -1.30 1.03 -1.56
C GLY A 29 -0.68 0.77 -2.93
N SER A 30 -1.43 0.06 -3.77
CA SER A 30 -1.05 -0.34 -5.13
C SER A 30 -2.19 0.00 -6.10
N GLY A 31 -1.92 0.78 -7.14
CA GLY A 31 -2.95 1.27 -8.07
C GLY A 31 -3.58 0.17 -8.94
N LEU A 32 -2.90 -0.96 -9.14
CA LEU A 32 -3.44 -2.12 -9.87
C LEU A 32 -4.19 -3.10 -8.96
N GLY A 33 -4.27 -2.85 -7.65
CA GLY A 33 -4.89 -3.76 -6.68
C GLY A 33 -6.39 -4.01 -6.94
N GLU A 34 -7.10 -2.99 -7.42
CA GLU A 34 -8.51 -3.07 -7.80
C GLU A 34 -8.75 -3.73 -9.18
N VAL A 35 -7.69 -3.95 -9.95
CA VAL A 35 -7.78 -4.50 -11.30
C VAL A 35 -7.73 -6.03 -11.27
N ARG A 36 -8.73 -6.67 -11.89
CA ARG A 36 -8.71 -8.13 -12.10
C ARG A 36 -7.66 -8.48 -13.13
N LYS A 37 -6.83 -9.48 -12.83
CA LYS A 37 -5.92 -10.05 -13.83
C LYS A 37 -6.65 -10.88 -14.86
N ASN A 38 -7.63 -11.66 -14.43
CA ASN A 38 -8.41 -12.56 -15.29
C ASN A 38 -9.84 -12.72 -14.73
N PRO A 39 -10.78 -13.29 -15.50
CA PRO A 39 -12.17 -13.42 -15.08
C PRO A 39 -12.41 -14.41 -13.92
N LEU A 40 -11.48 -15.34 -13.69
CA LEU A 40 -11.64 -16.42 -12.70
C LEU A 40 -11.35 -15.96 -11.27
N PHE A 41 -10.52 -14.93 -11.10
CA PHE A 41 -10.13 -14.43 -9.78
C PHE A 41 -10.63 -13.00 -9.54
N PRO A 42 -11.10 -12.68 -8.31
CA PRO A 42 -11.43 -11.31 -7.95
C PRO A 42 -10.18 -10.41 -7.93
N PRO A 43 -10.33 -9.08 -7.90
CA PRO A 43 -9.20 -8.20 -7.63
C PRO A 43 -8.57 -8.53 -6.27
N CYS A 44 -7.26 -8.28 -6.14
CA CYS A 44 -6.52 -8.59 -4.91
C CYS A 44 -6.77 -7.56 -3.80
N ALA A 45 -7.06 -6.30 -4.15
CA ALA A 45 -7.44 -5.25 -3.21
C ALA A 45 -8.66 -4.48 -3.74
N PRO A 46 -9.85 -5.11 -3.76
CA PRO A 46 -11.03 -4.53 -4.36
C PRO A 46 -11.58 -3.36 -3.55
N LYS A 47 -12.20 -2.41 -4.24
CA LYS A 47 -12.78 -1.20 -3.65
C LYS A 47 -13.78 -1.52 -2.52
N GLY A 48 -13.67 -0.80 -1.41
CA GLY A 48 -14.51 -0.99 -0.22
C GLY A 48 -13.95 -2.00 0.79
N VAL A 49 -12.82 -2.65 0.48
CA VAL A 49 -12.05 -3.49 1.41
C VAL A 49 -10.53 -3.36 1.15
N ASN A 50 -10.06 -2.20 0.70
CA ASN A 50 -8.66 -1.99 0.31
C ASN A 50 -7.94 -0.94 1.14
N HIS A 51 -6.69 -0.65 0.78
CA HIS A 51 -5.83 0.30 1.47
C HIS A 51 -6.47 1.69 1.66
N GLU A 52 -7.34 2.15 0.76
CA GLU A 52 -8.02 3.43 0.93
C GLU A 52 -9.03 3.38 2.08
N ASP A 53 -9.73 2.25 2.24
CA ASP A 53 -10.69 2.06 3.31
C ASP A 53 -9.96 1.93 4.66
N PHE A 54 -8.81 1.23 4.70
CA PHE A 54 -7.98 1.17 5.90
C PHE A 54 -7.45 2.55 6.29
N TYR A 55 -6.95 3.34 5.33
CA TYR A 55 -6.44 4.68 5.60
C TYR A 55 -7.53 5.63 6.14
N LYS A 56 -8.76 5.57 5.61
CA LYS A 56 -9.89 6.39 6.09
C LYS A 56 -10.29 6.10 7.53
N GLU A 57 -9.99 4.90 8.02
CA GLU A 57 -10.27 4.49 9.39
C GLU A 57 -9.10 4.80 10.34
N CYS A 58 -7.90 5.10 9.83
CA CYS A 58 -6.76 5.53 10.67
C CYS A 58 -7.05 6.84 11.40
N GLN A 59 -6.63 6.92 12.65
CA GLN A 59 -6.46 8.19 13.35
C GLN A 59 -5.12 8.83 12.99
N LYS A 60 -5.01 10.13 13.28
CA LYS A 60 -3.76 10.87 13.13
C LYS A 60 -2.72 10.44 14.19
N PRO A 61 -1.43 10.41 13.84
CA PRO A 61 -0.87 10.73 12.53
C PRO A 61 -0.88 9.53 11.56
N ALA A 62 -1.25 9.75 10.30
CA ALA A 62 -1.26 8.69 9.29
C ALA A 62 -0.85 9.16 7.90
N CYS A 63 -0.05 8.34 7.20
CA CYS A 63 0.42 8.60 5.84
C CYS A 63 -0.12 7.53 4.87
N HIS A 64 -0.51 7.93 3.67
CA HIS A 64 -0.96 7.03 2.61
C HIS A 64 -0.27 7.32 1.29
N PHE A 65 0.42 6.31 0.76
CA PHE A 65 1.07 6.37 -0.54
C PHE A 65 0.49 5.31 -1.47
N VAL A 66 0.26 5.65 -2.74
CA VAL A 66 -0.22 4.68 -3.75
C VAL A 66 0.72 4.63 -4.94
N ALA A 67 1.34 3.47 -5.17
CA ALA A 67 2.16 3.23 -6.35
C ALA A 67 1.27 2.96 -7.57
N LYS A 68 1.26 3.85 -8.56
CA LYS A 68 0.27 3.91 -9.64
C LYS A 68 0.20 2.64 -10.49
N ASP A 69 1.33 2.23 -11.06
CA ASP A 69 1.41 1.14 -12.04
C ASP A 69 1.85 -0.20 -11.42
N TYR A 70 1.54 -0.41 -10.14
CA TYR A 70 1.97 -1.58 -9.37
C TYR A 70 0.80 -2.31 -8.72
N GLY A 71 0.99 -3.62 -8.55
CA GLY A 71 0.02 -4.54 -7.98
C GLY A 71 0.45 -5.15 -6.65
N HIS A 72 -0.46 -5.93 -6.06
CA HIS A 72 -0.34 -6.46 -4.71
C HIS A 72 0.94 -7.28 -4.45
N VAL A 73 1.42 -8.02 -5.46
CA VAL A 73 2.59 -8.90 -5.33
C VAL A 73 3.88 -8.27 -5.87
N ASP A 74 3.86 -7.01 -6.31
CA ASP A 74 5.06 -6.37 -6.84
C ASP A 74 6.05 -5.96 -5.73
N MET A 75 5.60 -5.97 -4.47
CA MET A 75 6.47 -5.82 -3.29
C MET A 75 7.25 -7.09 -2.92
N LEU A 76 7.03 -8.22 -3.61
CA LEU A 76 7.73 -9.47 -3.33
C LEU A 76 9.10 -9.53 -4.03
N ASP A 77 9.96 -10.45 -3.58
CA ASP A 77 11.24 -10.77 -4.23
C ASP A 77 11.05 -11.27 -5.67
N ASP A 78 12.07 -11.15 -6.51
CA ASP A 78 12.01 -11.59 -7.92
C ASP A 78 12.00 -13.11 -8.05
N ASP A 79 12.84 -13.82 -7.30
CA ASP A 79 12.88 -15.28 -7.32
C ASP A 79 12.02 -15.87 -6.20
N THR A 80 10.71 -15.88 -6.42
CA THR A 80 9.83 -16.73 -5.63
C THR A 80 9.95 -18.17 -6.17
N LYS A 81 10.80 -18.99 -5.54
CA LYS A 81 11.03 -20.38 -5.97
C LYS A 81 9.79 -21.26 -5.81
N GLY A 82 9.73 -22.33 -6.61
CA GLY A 82 8.67 -23.35 -6.56
C GLY A 82 7.37 -22.94 -7.25
N ILE A 83 6.40 -23.87 -7.27
CA ILE A 83 5.10 -23.69 -7.94
C ILE A 83 4.34 -22.48 -7.37
N ARG A 84 4.39 -22.30 -6.04
CA ARG A 84 3.74 -21.18 -5.35
C ARG A 84 4.29 -19.83 -5.81
N GLY A 85 5.60 -19.73 -5.96
CA GLY A 85 6.21 -18.49 -6.43
C GLY A 85 5.89 -18.16 -7.88
N LYS A 86 5.94 -19.14 -8.79
CA LYS A 86 5.45 -18.96 -10.17
C LYS A 86 3.97 -18.54 -10.20
N SER A 87 3.14 -19.09 -9.32
CA SER A 87 1.72 -18.74 -9.24
C SER A 87 1.46 -17.31 -8.72
N SER A 88 2.39 -16.71 -7.97
CA SER A 88 2.26 -15.31 -7.52
C SER A 88 2.09 -14.35 -8.71
N TYR A 89 2.74 -14.65 -9.84
CA TYR A 89 2.57 -13.86 -11.05
C TYR A 89 1.20 -13.99 -11.67
N CYS A 90 0.44 -15.07 -11.43
CA CYS A 90 -0.78 -15.38 -12.16
C CYS A 90 -2.06 -14.88 -11.47
N LEU A 91 -2.00 -14.55 -10.17
CA LEU A 91 -3.19 -14.25 -9.36
C LEU A 91 -3.57 -12.76 -9.38
N CYS A 92 -2.59 -11.86 -9.27
CA CYS A 92 -2.83 -10.42 -9.22
C CYS A 92 -2.40 -9.73 -10.51
N LYS A 93 -3.03 -8.59 -10.82
CA LYS A 93 -2.53 -7.70 -11.86
C LYS A 93 -1.25 -7.05 -11.34
N ASN A 94 -0.20 -7.08 -12.16
CA ASN A 94 1.15 -6.64 -11.78
C ASN A 94 1.65 -5.56 -12.73
N GLY A 95 2.61 -4.78 -12.24
CA GLY A 95 3.40 -3.84 -13.00
C GLY A 95 4.47 -4.52 -13.87
N LYS A 96 5.34 -3.69 -14.46
CA LYS A 96 6.38 -4.16 -15.38
C LYS A 96 7.54 -4.87 -14.68
N SER A 97 7.90 -4.43 -13.48
CA SER A 97 9.01 -4.97 -12.67
C SER A 97 8.68 -4.83 -11.20
N ARG A 98 9.28 -5.67 -10.35
CA ARG A 98 9.07 -5.64 -8.88
C ARG A 98 10.08 -4.75 -8.16
N GLU A 99 11.30 -4.67 -8.68
CA GLU A 99 12.40 -3.91 -8.08
C GLU A 99 12.01 -2.48 -7.67
N PRO A 100 11.37 -1.65 -8.51
CA PRO A 100 11.10 -0.28 -8.10
C PRO A 100 10.05 -0.21 -6.98
N MET A 101 9.07 -1.12 -6.95
CA MET A 101 8.11 -1.22 -5.86
C MET A 101 8.79 -1.63 -4.56
N ARG A 102 9.68 -2.63 -4.59
CA ARG A 102 10.45 -3.02 -3.40
C ARG A 102 11.32 -1.88 -2.88
N SER A 103 12.05 -1.21 -3.77
CA SER A 103 12.90 -0.07 -3.41
C SER A 103 12.07 1.09 -2.83
N PHE A 104 10.90 1.36 -3.40
CA PHE A 104 9.97 2.35 -2.87
C PHE A 104 9.46 1.98 -1.48
N VAL A 105 8.96 0.74 -1.30
CA VAL A 105 8.46 0.24 -0.01
C VAL A 105 9.55 0.33 1.06
N GLY A 106 10.76 -0.13 0.76
CA GLY A 106 11.89 -0.03 1.68
C GLY A 106 12.21 1.41 2.06
N GLY A 107 12.31 2.30 1.06
CA GLY A 107 12.60 3.71 1.28
C GLY A 107 11.55 4.43 2.13
N VAL A 108 10.26 4.26 1.82
CA VAL A 108 9.20 4.94 2.56
C VAL A 108 9.03 4.39 3.98
N VAL A 109 9.26 3.10 4.20
CA VAL A 109 9.29 2.52 5.56
C VAL A 109 10.43 3.12 6.37
N VAL A 110 11.64 3.24 5.80
CA VAL A 110 12.77 3.88 6.49
C VAL A 110 12.49 5.34 6.80
N ALA A 111 11.99 6.11 5.83
CA ALA A 111 11.62 7.51 6.04
C ALA A 111 10.56 7.67 7.15
N PHE A 112 9.58 6.76 7.20
CA PHE A 112 8.54 6.76 8.23
C PHE A 112 9.08 6.44 9.62
N LEU A 113 9.96 5.44 9.73
CA LEU A 113 10.58 5.09 11.00
C LEU A 113 11.50 6.23 11.49
N ARG A 114 12.30 6.85 10.61
CA ARG A 114 13.12 8.03 10.97
C ARG A 114 12.25 9.18 11.47
N ALA A 115 11.14 9.46 10.80
CA ALA A 115 10.22 10.52 11.19
C ALA A 115 9.64 10.31 12.62
N TYR A 116 9.05 9.15 12.88
CA TYR A 116 8.31 8.93 14.12
C TYR A 116 9.13 8.34 15.28
N LEU A 117 10.31 7.78 15.01
CA LEU A 117 11.21 7.26 16.06
C LEU A 117 12.39 8.19 16.35
N GLU A 118 12.92 8.88 15.34
CA GLU A 118 14.09 9.76 15.47
C GLU A 118 13.74 11.25 15.39
N GLY A 119 12.50 11.59 15.03
CA GLY A 119 12.06 12.97 14.85
C GLY A 119 12.55 13.61 13.55
N ASP A 120 13.09 12.82 12.61
CA ASP A 120 13.61 13.31 11.33
C ASP A 120 12.58 13.11 10.20
N PHE A 121 11.81 14.15 9.94
CA PHE A 121 10.74 14.17 8.93
C PHE A 121 11.23 14.55 7.52
N SER A 122 12.53 14.81 7.33
CA SER A 122 13.07 15.39 6.10
C SER A 122 12.70 14.61 4.84
N ASP A 123 13.02 13.30 4.82
CA ASP A 123 12.73 12.41 3.70
C ASP A 123 11.23 12.35 3.40
N LEU A 124 10.41 12.23 4.45
CA LEU A 124 8.98 11.96 4.35
C LEU A 124 8.19 13.19 3.87
N VAL A 125 8.58 14.38 4.36
CA VAL A 125 8.12 15.69 3.86
C VAL A 125 8.63 15.92 2.43
N GLY A 126 9.87 15.53 2.15
CA GLY A 126 10.47 15.61 0.81
C GLY A 126 9.66 14.81 -0.22
N ILE A 127 9.24 13.59 0.11
CA ILE A 127 8.38 12.77 -0.75
C ILE A 127 6.99 13.42 -0.89
N ARG A 128 6.39 13.92 0.21
CA ARG A 128 5.06 14.57 0.20
C ARG A 128 4.97 15.74 -0.78
N TYR A 129 5.99 16.61 -0.79
CA TYR A 129 6.01 17.81 -1.63
C TYR A 129 6.73 17.60 -2.98
N GLY A 130 7.14 16.36 -3.29
CA GLY A 130 7.81 16.03 -4.55
C GLY A 130 9.23 16.58 -4.67
N HIS A 131 9.87 16.92 -3.55
CA HIS A 131 11.28 17.30 -3.51
C HIS A 131 12.21 16.09 -3.58
N GLU A 132 11.75 14.93 -3.10
CA GLU A 132 12.46 13.65 -3.20
C GLU A 132 11.97 12.82 -4.38
N LYS A 133 12.91 12.21 -5.11
CA LYS A 133 12.58 11.30 -6.21
C LYS A 133 12.40 9.89 -5.68
N VAL A 134 11.22 9.32 -5.89
CA VAL A 134 10.94 7.90 -5.66
C VAL A 134 11.14 7.08 -6.95
N PRO A 135 11.43 5.77 -6.86
CA PRO A 135 11.74 4.95 -8.03
C PRO A 135 10.51 4.57 -8.87
N LEU A 136 9.33 5.12 -8.57
CA LEU A 136 8.07 4.83 -9.25
C LEU A 136 7.13 6.04 -9.28
N GLU A 137 6.12 6.01 -10.13
CA GLU A 137 5.08 7.04 -10.16
C GLU A 137 4.07 6.83 -9.02
N LEU A 138 3.85 7.87 -8.22
CA LEU A 138 2.82 7.89 -7.19
C LEU A 138 1.51 8.42 -7.76
N GLN A 139 0.44 7.67 -7.55
CA GLN A 139 -0.93 8.11 -7.87
C GLN A 139 -1.49 9.03 -6.78
N LYS A 140 -1.09 8.81 -5.54
CA LYS A 140 -1.63 9.49 -4.36
C LYS A 140 -0.58 9.56 -3.26
N VAL A 141 -0.53 10.71 -2.59
CA VAL A 141 0.23 10.96 -1.37
C VAL A 141 -0.67 11.77 -0.43
N GLU A 142 -1.12 11.17 0.66
CA GLU A 142 -2.05 11.76 1.62
C GLU A 142 -1.48 11.66 3.03
N PHE A 143 -1.71 12.70 3.82
CA PHE A 143 -1.23 12.83 5.19
C PHE A 143 -2.37 13.33 6.06
N LEU A 144 -2.53 12.67 7.19
CA LEU A 144 -3.47 13.00 8.24
C LEU A 144 -2.64 13.39 9.45
N ASP A 145 -2.48 14.69 9.67
CA ASP A 145 -1.62 15.30 10.71
C ASP A 145 -2.43 15.92 11.87
#